data_AF-A0A9W6X529-F1
#
_entry.id   AF-A0A9W6X529-F1
#
_cell.length_a   1.000
_cell.length_b   1.000
_cell.length_c   1.000
_cell.angle_alpha   90.00
_cell.angle_beta   90.00
_cell.angle_gamma   90.00
#
_symmetry.space_group_name_H-M   'P 1'
#
loop_
_entity.id
_entity.type
_entity.pdbx_description
1 polymer ?
#
loop_
_entity_poly.entity_id
_entity_poly.type
_entity_poly.pdbx_seq_one_letter_code
_entity_poly.pdbx_strand_id
1 'polypeptide(L)'
;MNVGQPAPQPMAILPRKVCTAAIAEIDMKVAGEVGNIVYVARWDQFGYVTVKQLRAMALVIDARKALPIVQSTLEWIDKLLMPSTENMALNKYIMAGEEVEGARLLHFRGSEWLGSTCIRAGLIMLASRYVDKDVGIFMPDWYAYEDVPRQQTYAATHGAFHDNVERQIGVVNAEGVHWMTFCIDLTTDPASCVMFDPQQQTSRYNDLECALNKAIVPQLRGQRIIYTVE
;
A
#
# COMPACT_ATOMS: atom_id res chain seq x y z
N MET A 1 19.76 -13.60 56.12
CA MET A 1 18.48 -13.97 56.73
C MET A 1 17.38 -13.29 55.91
N ASN A 2 16.81 -13.97 54.91
CA ASN A 2 15.70 -13.44 54.10
C ASN A 2 14.41 -13.60 54.90
N VAL A 3 14.04 -12.58 55.65
CA VAL A 3 12.69 -12.45 56.20
C VAL A 3 11.75 -12.42 54.99
N GLY A 4 10.84 -13.38 54.88
CA GLY A 4 9.95 -13.59 53.73
C GLY A 4 8.97 -12.43 53.48
N GLN A 5 9.51 -11.27 53.12
CA GLN A 5 8.73 -10.09 52.79
C GLN A 5 7.91 -10.37 51.53
N PRO A 6 6.60 -10.11 51.56
CA PRO A 6 5.76 -10.30 50.39
C PRO A 6 6.23 -9.41 49.25
N ALA A 7 6.12 -9.91 48.01
CA ALA A 7 6.41 -9.11 46.83
C ALA A 7 5.58 -7.81 46.88
N PRO A 8 6.18 -6.65 46.53
CA PRO A 8 5.48 -5.39 46.66
C PRO A 8 4.26 -5.37 45.74
N GLN A 9 3.14 -4.84 46.23
CA GLN A 9 1.91 -4.72 45.45
C GLN A 9 1.81 -3.32 44.85
N PRO A 10 1.91 -3.17 43.51
CA PRO A 10 1.78 -1.89 42.87
C PRO A 10 0.33 -1.37 42.99
N MET A 11 0.18 -0.12 43.40
CA MET A 11 -1.14 0.50 43.60
C MET A 11 -1.78 1.00 42.30
N ALA A 12 -1.00 1.17 41.24
CA ALA A 12 -1.48 1.53 39.91
C ALA A 12 -0.49 1.10 38.81
N ILE A 13 -0.98 1.09 37.56
CA ILE A 13 -0.15 0.81 36.38
C ILE A 13 0.63 2.08 36.02
N LEU A 14 1.95 1.97 36.00
CA LEU A 14 2.84 3.07 35.62
C LEU A 14 2.74 3.37 34.11
N PRO A 15 2.98 4.62 33.67
CA PRO A 15 3.05 4.94 32.25
C PRO A 15 4.13 4.13 31.53
N ARG A 16 3.86 3.72 30.28
CA ARG A 16 4.77 2.84 29.50
C ARG A 16 6.22 3.32 29.46
N LYS A 17 6.43 4.62 29.23
CA LYS A 17 7.78 5.22 29.17
C LYS A 17 8.54 5.05 30.49
N VAL A 18 7.84 5.16 31.62
CA VAL A 18 8.40 4.96 32.96
C VAL A 18 8.76 3.50 33.17
N CYS A 19 7.89 2.56 32.76
CA CYS A 19 8.19 1.13 32.80
C CYS A 19 9.45 0.79 32.00
N THR A 20 9.55 1.25 30.74
CA THR A 20 10.69 0.92 29.88
C THR A 20 12.00 1.54 30.34
N ALA A 21 11.98 2.78 30.85
CA ALA A 21 13.17 3.42 31.37
C ALA A 21 13.71 2.67 32.61
N ALA A 22 12.82 2.30 33.54
CA ALA A 22 13.20 1.56 34.73
C ALA A 22 13.65 0.12 34.41
N ILE A 23 13.03 -0.56 33.43
CA ILE A 23 13.49 -1.88 32.97
C ILE A 23 14.91 -1.77 32.40
N ALA A 24 15.18 -0.80 31.53
CA ALA A 24 16.49 -0.63 30.92
C ALA A 24 17.58 -0.36 31.97
N GLU A 25 17.29 0.52 32.95
CA GLU A 25 18.26 0.83 34.01
C GLU A 25 18.55 -0.38 34.91
N ILE A 26 17.52 -1.18 35.22
CA ILE A 26 17.71 -2.39 36.03
C ILE A 26 18.46 -3.47 35.24
N ASP A 27 18.09 -3.71 33.98
CA ASP A 27 18.74 -4.72 33.14
C ASP A 27 20.23 -4.38 32.92
N MET A 28 20.60 -3.09 32.83
CA MET A 28 22.01 -2.66 32.80
C MET A 28 22.78 -2.96 34.10
N LYS A 29 22.12 -2.94 35.26
CA LYS A 29 22.74 -3.25 36.56
C LYS A 29 22.88 -4.77 36.79
N VAL A 30 21.94 -5.56 36.25
CA VAL A 30 21.91 -7.03 36.39
C VAL A 30 22.99 -7.73 35.55
N ALA A 31 23.42 -7.13 34.43
CA ALA A 31 24.40 -7.73 33.52
C ALA A 31 25.80 -7.98 34.13
N GLY A 32 26.04 -7.60 35.39
CA GLY A 32 27.33 -7.78 36.09
C GLY A 32 27.31 -8.65 37.35
N GLU A 33 26.18 -9.24 37.76
CA GLU A 33 26.07 -9.92 39.06
C GLU A 33 25.60 -11.38 38.96
N VAL A 34 26.29 -12.28 39.67
CA VAL A 34 25.92 -13.70 39.82
C VAL A 34 25.24 -13.88 41.19
N GLY A 35 23.91 -13.84 41.22
CA GLY A 35 23.15 -14.05 42.45
C GLY A 35 21.63 -13.88 42.26
N ASN A 36 20.86 -14.43 43.21
CA ASN A 36 19.38 -14.41 43.21
C ASN A 36 18.84 -13.07 43.76
N ILE A 37 19.42 -11.94 43.34
CA ILE A 37 19.06 -10.60 43.83
C ILE A 37 17.83 -10.10 43.07
N VAL A 38 16.78 -9.76 43.80
CA VAL A 38 15.55 -9.20 43.22
C VAL A 38 15.63 -7.68 43.24
N TYR A 39 15.81 -7.09 42.06
CA TYR A 39 15.80 -5.64 41.88
C TYR A 39 14.36 -5.07 41.90
N VAL A 40 14.20 -3.96 42.62
CA VAL A 40 12.93 -3.27 42.81
C VAL A 40 13.14 -1.79 42.57
N ALA A 41 12.27 -1.18 41.77
CA ALA A 41 12.21 0.27 41.58
C ALA A 41 11.17 0.90 42.53
N ARG A 42 11.44 2.11 43.01
CA ARG A 42 10.56 2.83 43.94
C ARG A 42 10.13 4.16 43.31
N TRP A 43 8.83 4.46 43.40
CA TRP A 43 8.27 5.77 43.16
C TRP A 43 7.42 6.19 44.34
N ASP A 44 7.47 7.47 44.75
CA ASP A 44 6.75 7.93 45.95
C ASP A 44 5.23 7.81 45.82
N GLN A 45 4.68 7.92 44.60
CA GLN A 45 3.25 7.81 44.33
C GLN A 45 2.76 6.38 44.11
N PHE A 46 3.65 5.46 43.71
CA PHE A 46 3.29 4.11 43.24
C PHE A 46 3.88 2.97 44.08
N GLY A 47 4.74 3.31 45.03
CA GLY A 47 5.45 2.38 45.88
C GLY A 47 6.56 1.64 45.14
N TYR A 48 6.78 0.40 45.56
CA TYR A 48 7.83 -0.47 45.07
C TYR A 48 7.30 -1.38 43.96
N VAL A 49 8.08 -1.61 42.90
CA VAL A 49 7.70 -2.46 41.76
C VAL A 49 8.90 -3.28 41.30
N THR A 50 8.70 -4.58 41.14
CA THR A 50 9.73 -5.50 40.61
C THR A 50 9.86 -5.37 39.08
N VAL A 51 10.99 -5.78 38.51
CA VAL A 51 11.18 -5.83 37.04
C VAL A 51 10.09 -6.65 36.35
N LYS A 52 9.72 -7.80 36.92
CA LYS A 52 8.66 -8.66 36.39
C LYS A 52 7.33 -7.93 36.31
N GLN A 53 6.98 -7.17 37.33
CA GLN A 53 5.76 -6.35 37.35
C GLN A 53 5.84 -5.19 36.34
N LEU A 54 6.99 -4.53 36.18
CA LEU A 54 7.18 -3.51 35.15
C LEU A 54 7.00 -4.06 33.74
N ARG A 55 7.55 -5.25 33.44
CA ARG A 55 7.36 -5.94 32.15
C ARG A 55 5.89 -6.30 31.93
N ALA A 56 5.22 -6.83 32.95
CA ALA A 56 3.78 -7.13 32.88
C ALA A 56 2.94 -5.87 32.63
N MET A 57 3.25 -4.75 33.28
CA MET A 57 2.57 -3.47 33.06
C MET A 57 2.76 -2.96 31.63
N ALA A 58 3.99 -3.01 31.10
CA ALA A 58 4.26 -2.60 29.72
C ALA A 58 3.47 -3.44 28.71
N LEU A 59 3.42 -4.76 28.91
CA LEU A 59 2.65 -5.67 28.08
C LEU A 59 1.14 -5.39 28.15
N VAL A 60 0.60 -5.12 29.34
CA VAL A 60 -0.83 -4.77 29.49
C VAL A 60 -1.15 -3.46 28.80
N ILE A 61 -0.26 -2.46 28.83
CA ILE A 61 -0.45 -1.19 28.14
C ILE A 61 -0.41 -1.39 26.61
N ASP A 62 0.52 -2.20 26.12
CA ASP A 62 0.64 -2.49 24.68
C ASP A 62 -0.57 -3.30 24.19
N ALA A 63 -1.01 -4.29 24.97
CA ALA A 63 -2.23 -5.05 24.70
C ALA A 63 -3.47 -4.14 24.68
N ARG A 64 -3.64 -3.22 25.65
CA ARG A 64 -4.76 -2.28 25.68
C ARG A 64 -4.82 -1.37 24.45
N LYS A 65 -3.67 -1.02 23.85
CA LYS A 65 -3.62 -0.26 22.60
C LYS A 65 -3.92 -1.12 21.38
N ALA A 66 -3.46 -2.37 21.37
CA ALA A 66 -3.67 -3.30 20.28
C ALA A 66 -5.12 -3.81 20.21
N LEU A 67 -5.78 -4.01 21.35
CA LEU A 67 -7.13 -4.61 21.42
C LEU A 67 -8.20 -3.86 20.59
N PRO A 68 -8.30 -2.52 20.60
CA PRO A 68 -9.22 -1.80 19.72
C PRO A 68 -8.92 -1.98 18.22
N ILE A 69 -7.64 -2.12 17.85
CA ILE A 69 -7.21 -2.37 16.47
C ILE A 69 -7.63 -3.79 16.06
N VAL A 70 -7.42 -4.78 16.95
CA VAL A 70 -7.87 -6.15 16.74
C VAL A 70 -9.39 -6.21 16.60
N GLN A 71 -10.13 -5.53 17.48
CA GLN A 71 -11.59 -5.44 17.39
C GLN A 71 -12.04 -4.80 16.07
N SER A 72 -11.46 -3.67 15.67
CA SER A 72 -11.79 -3.02 14.39
C SER A 72 -11.47 -3.90 13.19
N THR A 73 -10.37 -4.66 13.28
CA THR A 73 -9.99 -5.64 12.25
C THR A 73 -10.99 -6.80 12.19
N LEU A 74 -11.44 -7.32 13.33
CA LEU A 74 -12.45 -8.37 13.39
C LEU A 74 -13.80 -7.88 12.85
N GLU A 75 -14.22 -6.66 13.21
CA GLU A 75 -15.43 -6.03 12.65
C GLU A 75 -15.31 -5.80 11.13
N TRP A 76 -14.12 -5.50 10.62
CA TRP A 76 -13.85 -5.41 9.19
C TRP A 76 -13.90 -6.79 8.52
N ILE A 77 -13.33 -7.83 9.15
CA ILE A 77 -13.39 -9.22 8.68
C ILE A 77 -14.84 -9.73 8.66
N ASP A 78 -15.63 -9.46 9.69
CA ASP A 78 -17.03 -9.86 9.76
C ASP A 78 -17.89 -9.14 8.70
N LYS A 79 -17.54 -7.89 8.35
CA LYS A 79 -18.13 -7.19 7.19
C LYS A 79 -17.65 -7.75 5.85
N LEU A 80 -16.46 -8.36 5.81
CA LEU A 80 -15.90 -9.03 4.64
C LEU A 80 -16.32 -10.48 4.48
N LEU A 81 -16.85 -11.13 5.52
CA LEU A 81 -17.55 -12.40 5.45
C LEU A 81 -18.85 -12.19 4.64
N MET A 82 -18.64 -12.05 3.33
CA MET A 82 -19.63 -11.75 2.34
C MET A 82 -20.64 -12.90 2.21
N PRO A 83 -21.94 -12.61 2.12
CA PRO A 83 -22.93 -13.55 1.59
C PRO A 83 -22.79 -13.85 0.08
N SER A 84 -21.63 -13.68 -0.55
CA SER A 84 -21.54 -13.63 -2.03
C SER A 84 -20.33 -14.33 -2.67
N THR A 85 -19.80 -15.38 -2.05
CA THR A 85 -19.00 -16.36 -2.81
C THR A 85 -19.84 -17.15 -3.83
N GLU A 86 -21.17 -17.19 -3.69
CA GLU A 86 -22.05 -17.86 -4.67
C GLU A 86 -22.18 -17.12 -6.02
N ASN A 87 -21.78 -15.85 -6.11
CA ASN A 87 -21.94 -15.02 -7.32
C ASN A 87 -20.63 -14.48 -7.91
N MET A 88 -19.47 -15.03 -7.54
CA MET A 88 -18.24 -14.67 -8.27
C MET A 88 -18.36 -15.20 -9.71
N ALA A 89 -18.47 -14.29 -10.67
CA ALA A 89 -18.44 -14.62 -12.10
C ALA A 89 -17.03 -15.07 -12.48
N LEU A 90 -16.68 -16.33 -12.17
CA LEU A 90 -15.35 -16.90 -12.44
C LEU A 90 -15.16 -17.27 -13.92
N ASN A 91 -16.23 -17.25 -14.71
CA ASN A 91 -16.21 -17.43 -16.16
C ASN A 91 -15.63 -16.20 -16.88
N LYS A 92 -15.52 -16.30 -18.21
CA LYS A 92 -15.25 -15.15 -19.08
C LYS A 92 -16.51 -14.28 -19.20
N TYR A 93 -16.33 -12.98 -19.05
CA TYR A 93 -17.38 -11.97 -19.25
C TYR A 93 -16.78 -10.69 -19.85
N ILE A 94 -17.63 -9.83 -20.42
CA ILE A 94 -17.20 -8.54 -20.97
C ILE A 94 -17.39 -7.46 -19.91
N MET A 95 -16.35 -6.67 -19.67
CA MET A 95 -16.36 -5.51 -18.79
C MET A 95 -15.80 -4.31 -19.54
N ALA A 96 -16.62 -3.27 -19.72
CA ALA A 96 -16.24 -2.06 -20.49
C ALA A 96 -15.61 -2.37 -21.87
N GLY A 97 -16.11 -3.39 -22.58
CA GLY A 97 -15.59 -3.80 -23.89
C GLY A 97 -14.40 -4.76 -23.85
N GLU A 98 -13.80 -5.02 -22.68
CA GLU A 98 -12.70 -5.95 -22.51
C GLU A 98 -13.18 -7.33 -22.04
N GLU A 99 -12.61 -8.41 -22.60
CA GLU A 99 -12.83 -9.76 -22.09
C GLU A 99 -12.05 -9.96 -20.78
N VAL A 100 -12.78 -10.25 -19.71
CA VAL A 100 -12.23 -10.54 -18.39
C VAL A 100 -12.53 -11.99 -18.03
N GLU A 101 -11.47 -12.75 -17.76
CA GLU A 101 -11.58 -14.09 -17.18
C GLU A 101 -11.62 -13.97 -15.66
N GLY A 102 -12.80 -14.09 -15.06
CA GLY A 102 -13.00 -13.80 -13.64
C GLY A 102 -12.17 -14.67 -12.69
N ALA A 103 -11.89 -15.92 -13.07
CA ALA A 103 -10.97 -16.78 -12.34
C ALA A 103 -9.57 -16.14 -12.18
N ARG A 104 -9.10 -15.38 -13.18
CA ARG A 104 -7.80 -14.69 -13.11
C ARG A 104 -7.81 -13.49 -12.16
N LEU A 105 -8.97 -12.97 -11.76
CA LEU A 105 -9.06 -11.93 -10.73
C LEU A 105 -8.77 -12.48 -9.33
N LEU A 106 -8.80 -13.81 -9.15
CA LEU A 106 -8.33 -14.43 -7.92
C LEU A 106 -6.84 -14.21 -7.68
N HIS A 107 -6.06 -13.74 -8.67
CA HIS A 107 -4.67 -13.33 -8.50
C HIS A 107 -4.50 -11.98 -7.79
N PHE A 108 -5.57 -11.28 -7.37
CA PHE A 108 -5.50 -10.19 -6.39
C PHE A 108 -5.14 -10.69 -4.97
N ARG A 109 -4.21 -11.64 -4.87
CA ARG A 109 -3.66 -12.18 -3.63
C ARG A 109 -2.32 -11.54 -3.38
N GLY A 110 -2.05 -11.18 -2.13
CA GLY A 110 -0.84 -10.43 -1.77
C GLY A 110 0.50 -11.15 -2.00
N SER A 111 0.49 -12.42 -2.43
CA SER A 111 1.68 -13.26 -2.65
C SER A 111 1.96 -13.59 -4.12
N GLU A 112 1.13 -13.13 -5.06
CA GLU A 112 1.26 -13.46 -6.48
C GLU A 112 1.52 -12.21 -7.33
N TRP A 113 2.23 -12.40 -8.44
CA TRP A 113 2.40 -11.35 -9.44
C TRP A 113 1.07 -11.07 -10.11
N LEU A 114 0.68 -9.80 -10.17
CA LEU A 114 -0.55 -9.40 -10.87
C LEU A 114 -0.40 -9.70 -12.37
N GLY A 115 -1.33 -10.50 -12.90
CA GLY A 115 -1.46 -10.70 -14.33
C GLY A 115 -2.14 -9.49 -15.00
N SER A 116 -1.98 -9.37 -16.32
CA SER A 116 -2.59 -8.30 -17.11
C SER A 116 -4.10 -8.18 -16.92
N THR A 117 -4.82 -9.29 -16.73
CA THR A 117 -6.27 -9.27 -16.44
C THR A 117 -6.61 -8.52 -15.15
N CYS A 118 -5.80 -8.67 -14.09
CA CYS A 118 -6.00 -7.93 -12.84
C CYS A 118 -5.77 -6.43 -13.05
N ILE A 119 -4.70 -6.07 -13.77
CA ILE A 119 -4.37 -4.68 -14.08
C ILE A 119 -5.46 -4.02 -14.92
N ARG A 120 -5.93 -4.68 -15.99
CA ARG A 120 -7.03 -4.18 -16.84
C ARG A 120 -8.30 -3.99 -16.02
N ALA A 121 -8.69 -4.99 -15.23
CA ALA A 121 -9.88 -4.88 -14.39
C ALA A 121 -9.77 -3.73 -13.39
N GLY A 122 -8.59 -3.53 -12.78
CA GLY A 122 -8.30 -2.41 -11.90
C GLY A 122 -8.41 -1.05 -12.60
N LEU A 123 -7.85 -0.91 -13.81
CA LEU A 123 -7.94 0.32 -14.61
C LEU A 123 -9.38 0.66 -15.02
N ILE A 124 -10.14 -0.34 -15.46
CA ILE A 124 -11.56 -0.16 -15.83
C ILE A 124 -12.37 0.26 -14.60
N MET A 125 -12.15 -0.39 -13.45
CA MET A 125 -12.81 -0.04 -12.20
C MET A 125 -12.45 1.38 -11.75
N LEU A 126 -11.18 1.78 -11.91
CA LEU A 126 -10.71 3.12 -11.61
C LEU A 126 -11.39 4.16 -12.51
N ALA A 127 -11.43 3.94 -13.83
CA ALA A 127 -12.13 4.81 -14.77
C ALA A 127 -13.63 4.91 -14.44
N SER A 128 -14.29 3.79 -14.13
CA SER A 128 -15.70 3.78 -13.74
C SER A 128 -15.95 4.54 -12.43
N ARG A 129 -15.02 4.46 -11.47
CA ARG A 129 -15.13 5.13 -10.17
C ARG A 129 -14.97 6.64 -10.28
N TYR A 130 -14.18 7.10 -11.24
CA TYR A 130 -13.86 8.51 -11.51
C TYR A 130 -14.42 8.98 -12.86
N VAL A 131 -15.59 8.46 -13.25
CA VAL A 131 -16.25 8.80 -14.53
C VAL A 131 -16.55 10.30 -14.64
N ASP A 132 -16.74 10.98 -13.51
CA ASP A 132 -16.96 12.42 -13.40
C ASP A 132 -15.70 13.27 -13.61
N LYS A 133 -14.52 12.64 -13.64
CA LYS A 133 -13.22 13.29 -13.83
C LYS A 133 -12.61 13.06 -15.21
N ASP A 134 -13.39 12.51 -16.13
CA ASP A 134 -13.02 12.27 -17.53
C ASP A 134 -11.60 11.68 -17.65
N VAL A 135 -11.38 10.54 -16.99
CA VAL A 135 -10.09 9.86 -16.99
C VAL A 135 -9.95 8.95 -18.21
N GLY A 136 -8.96 9.24 -19.05
CA GLY A 136 -8.52 8.35 -20.13
C GLY A 136 -7.59 7.27 -19.60
N ILE A 137 -7.73 6.02 -20.07
CA ILE A 137 -6.89 4.91 -19.61
C ILE A 137 -6.05 4.29 -20.71
N PHE A 138 -4.80 3.96 -20.37
CA PHE A 138 -3.89 3.19 -21.21
C PHE A 138 -3.74 1.78 -20.64
N MET A 139 -4.28 0.80 -21.37
CA MET A 139 -4.15 -0.61 -21.01
C MET A 139 -2.71 -1.11 -21.20
N PRO A 140 -2.27 -2.13 -20.44
CA PRO A 140 -0.91 -2.69 -20.52
C PRO A 140 -0.39 -3.00 -21.92
N ASP A 141 -1.24 -3.54 -22.78
CA ASP A 141 -0.86 -4.00 -24.12
C ASP A 141 -0.44 -2.86 -25.03
N TRP A 142 -0.87 -1.62 -24.75
CA TRP A 142 -0.45 -0.42 -25.47
C TRP A 142 1.08 -0.33 -25.56
N TYR A 143 1.78 -0.59 -24.47
CA TYR A 143 3.23 -0.41 -24.40
C TYR A 143 4.01 -1.44 -25.23
N ALA A 144 3.43 -2.61 -25.46
CA ALA A 144 4.09 -3.71 -26.16
C ALA A 144 4.06 -3.57 -27.69
N TYR A 145 3.24 -2.68 -28.25
CA TYR A 145 3.19 -2.49 -29.71
C TYR A 145 4.38 -1.66 -30.20
N GLU A 146 5.09 -2.17 -31.20
CA GLU A 146 6.18 -1.43 -31.86
C GLU A 146 5.67 -0.33 -32.81
N ASP A 147 4.46 -0.52 -33.35
CA ASP A 147 3.81 0.35 -34.32
C ASP A 147 2.99 1.46 -33.64
N VAL A 148 3.38 2.72 -33.89
CA VAL A 148 2.76 3.90 -33.28
C VAL A 148 1.27 4.06 -33.63
N PRO A 149 0.84 3.90 -34.90
CA PRO A 149 -0.58 3.89 -35.24
C PRO A 149 -1.41 2.90 -34.43
N ARG A 150 -0.90 1.68 -34.20
CA ARG A 150 -1.57 0.69 -33.33
C ARG A 150 -1.61 1.13 -31.88
N GLN A 151 -0.51 1.66 -31.34
CA GLN A 151 -0.48 2.25 -30.00
C GLN A 151 -1.57 3.32 -29.85
N GLN A 152 -1.63 4.27 -30.79
CA GLN A 152 -2.60 5.36 -30.78
C GLN A 152 -4.04 4.84 -30.91
N THR A 153 -4.30 3.90 -31.82
CA THR A 153 -5.63 3.31 -32.01
C THR A 153 -6.10 2.60 -30.75
N TYR A 154 -5.21 1.85 -30.10
CA TYR A 154 -5.55 1.09 -28.89
C TYR A 154 -5.81 2.01 -27.68
N ALA A 155 -5.02 3.07 -27.53
CA ALA A 155 -5.26 4.12 -26.53
C ALA A 155 -6.58 4.86 -26.77
N ALA A 156 -6.87 5.21 -28.03
CA ALA A 156 -8.12 5.88 -28.42
C ALA A 156 -9.35 5.02 -28.10
N THR A 157 -9.26 3.70 -28.29
CA THR A 157 -10.34 2.74 -27.98
C THR A 157 -10.77 2.81 -26.50
N HIS A 158 -9.87 3.22 -25.62
CA HIS A 158 -10.09 3.35 -24.18
C HIS A 158 -10.29 4.81 -23.74
N GLY A 159 -10.66 5.67 -24.68
CA GLY A 159 -11.03 7.05 -24.41
C GLY A 159 -9.86 7.97 -24.11
N ALA A 160 -8.61 7.52 -24.21
CA ALA A 160 -7.44 8.32 -23.81
C ALA A 160 -7.33 9.68 -24.51
N PHE A 161 -7.84 9.80 -25.74
CA PHE A 161 -7.76 11.01 -26.56
C PHE A 161 -9.10 11.71 -26.77
N HIS A 162 -10.11 11.41 -25.95
CA HIS A 162 -11.37 12.16 -26.01
C HIS A 162 -11.17 13.61 -25.55
N ASP A 163 -11.91 14.54 -26.17
CA ASP A 163 -11.76 15.99 -25.97
C ASP A 163 -11.99 16.47 -24.54
N ASN A 164 -12.79 15.73 -23.76
CA ASN A 164 -13.11 16.06 -22.38
C ASN A 164 -12.11 15.47 -21.37
N VAL A 165 -11.13 14.69 -21.82
CA VAL A 165 -10.19 14.04 -20.91
C VAL A 165 -9.28 15.05 -20.24
N GLU A 166 -9.36 15.14 -18.93
CA GLU A 166 -8.50 15.99 -18.11
C GLU A 166 -7.25 15.25 -17.63
N ARG A 167 -7.34 13.92 -17.47
CA ARG A 167 -6.21 13.08 -17.02
C ARG A 167 -6.12 11.78 -17.75
N GLN A 168 -4.90 11.33 -18.00
CA GLN A 168 -4.62 10.04 -18.60
C GLN A 168 -3.81 9.18 -17.62
N ILE A 169 -4.21 7.93 -17.42
CA ILE A 169 -3.51 7.01 -16.51
C ILE A 169 -3.17 5.72 -17.27
N GLY A 170 -1.92 5.28 -17.14
CA GLY A 170 -1.46 4.03 -17.74
C GLY A 170 -0.70 3.16 -16.77
N VAL A 171 -0.84 1.85 -16.96
CA VAL A 171 0.02 0.84 -16.34
C VAL A 171 0.67 0.06 -17.47
N VAL A 172 1.99 0.02 -17.49
CA VAL A 172 2.77 -0.64 -18.54
C VAL A 172 3.53 -1.83 -17.97
N ASN A 173 3.72 -2.85 -18.81
CA ASN A 173 4.57 -3.98 -18.48
C ASN A 173 5.92 -3.83 -19.18
N ALA A 174 6.95 -3.44 -18.43
CA ALA A 174 8.32 -3.42 -18.91
C ALA A 174 8.86 -4.86 -18.98
N GLU A 175 9.37 -5.23 -20.16
CA GLU A 175 10.07 -6.50 -20.40
C GLU A 175 9.25 -7.77 -20.09
N GLY A 176 7.92 -7.67 -20.03
CA GLY A 176 7.03 -8.81 -19.77
C GLY A 176 6.98 -9.27 -18.31
N VAL A 177 7.75 -8.64 -17.42
CA VAL A 177 7.94 -9.09 -16.04
C VAL A 177 7.86 -7.98 -15.00
N HIS A 178 7.66 -6.72 -15.38
CA HIS A 178 7.73 -5.61 -14.43
C HIS A 178 6.66 -4.55 -14.68
N TRP A 179 5.96 -4.11 -13.64
CA TRP A 179 4.88 -3.13 -13.76
C TRP A 179 5.37 -1.73 -13.43
N MET A 180 5.08 -0.78 -14.31
CA MET A 180 5.29 0.65 -14.09
C MET A 180 4.00 1.41 -14.39
N THR A 181 3.90 2.64 -13.89
CA THR A 181 2.71 3.48 -14.10
C THR A 181 3.08 4.88 -14.53
N PHE A 182 2.16 5.55 -15.20
CA PHE A 182 2.25 6.97 -15.48
C PHE A 182 0.88 7.64 -15.35
N CYS A 183 0.88 8.93 -15.02
CA CYS A 183 -0.30 9.77 -14.98
C CYS A 183 0.03 11.11 -15.66
N ILE A 184 -0.71 11.44 -16.72
CA ILE A 184 -0.60 12.73 -17.42
C ILE A 184 -1.79 13.60 -16.97
N ASP A 185 -1.48 14.77 -16.44
CA ASP A 185 -2.44 15.83 -16.15
C ASP A 185 -2.45 16.83 -17.31
N LEU A 186 -3.56 16.87 -18.04
CA LEU A 186 -3.77 17.77 -19.19
C LEU A 186 -4.34 19.12 -18.77
N THR A 187 -4.68 19.31 -17.48
CA THR A 187 -5.23 20.56 -16.96
C THR A 187 -4.15 21.65 -16.75
N THR A 188 -2.87 21.27 -16.81
CA THR A 188 -1.74 22.18 -16.69
C THR A 188 -1.20 22.59 -18.08
N ASP A 189 -0.62 23.79 -18.17
CA ASP A 189 0.11 24.24 -19.36
C ASP A 189 1.55 24.64 -18.99
N PRO A 190 2.57 23.86 -19.38
CA PRO A 190 2.49 22.60 -20.13
C PRO A 190 1.86 21.46 -19.33
N ALA A 191 1.40 20.40 -20.01
CA ALA A 191 0.89 19.20 -19.37
C ALA A 191 1.98 18.58 -18.47
N SER A 192 1.60 17.94 -17.38
CA SER A 192 2.55 17.28 -16.48
C SER A 192 2.36 15.76 -16.53
N CYS A 193 3.45 15.01 -16.50
CA CYS A 193 3.44 13.56 -16.45
C CYS A 193 4.25 13.08 -15.26
N VAL A 194 3.59 12.37 -14.35
CA VAL A 194 4.25 11.69 -13.23
C VAL A 194 4.42 10.23 -13.61
N MET A 195 5.64 9.72 -13.54
CA MET A 195 5.98 8.32 -13.78
C MET A 195 6.43 7.66 -12.48
N PHE A 196 6.02 6.41 -12.29
CA PHE A 196 6.39 5.63 -11.11
C PHE A 196 6.82 4.22 -11.50
N ASP A 197 8.06 3.89 -11.14
CA ASP A 197 8.66 2.57 -11.16
C ASP A 197 8.95 2.15 -9.70
N PRO A 198 8.35 1.07 -9.17
CA PRO A 198 8.67 0.56 -7.85
C PRO A 198 10.17 0.25 -7.62
N GLN A 199 10.93 -0.04 -8.69
CA GLN A 199 12.37 -0.26 -8.65
C GLN A 199 13.19 1.00 -8.95
N GLN A 200 12.53 2.11 -9.29
CA GLN A 200 13.10 3.43 -9.58
C GLN A 200 14.25 3.38 -10.59
N GLN A 201 14.14 2.53 -11.62
CA GLN A 201 15.22 2.34 -12.58
C GLN A 201 15.21 3.44 -13.66
N THR A 202 16.26 4.26 -13.69
CA THR A 202 16.38 5.40 -14.62
C THR A 202 16.23 5.02 -16.09
N SER A 203 16.79 3.89 -16.52
CA SER A 203 16.67 3.46 -17.92
C SER A 203 15.22 3.24 -18.33
N ARG A 204 14.38 2.69 -17.45
CA ARG A 204 12.97 2.44 -17.75
C ARG A 204 12.16 3.71 -17.82
N TYR A 205 12.48 4.71 -16.99
CA TYR A 205 11.88 6.03 -17.12
C TYR A 205 12.19 6.67 -18.49
N ASN A 206 13.43 6.55 -18.96
CA ASN A 206 13.81 7.05 -20.29
C ASN A 206 13.07 6.31 -21.42
N ASP A 207 12.95 4.97 -21.31
CA ASP A 207 12.24 4.17 -22.31
C ASP A 207 10.74 4.52 -22.35
N LEU A 208 10.12 4.67 -21.18
CA LEU A 208 8.72 5.09 -21.07
C LEU A 208 8.51 6.50 -21.61
N GLU A 209 9.36 7.46 -21.23
CA GLU A 209 9.32 8.82 -21.76
C GLU A 209 9.45 8.84 -23.29
N CYS A 210 10.34 8.03 -23.86
CA CYS A 210 10.49 7.89 -25.31
C CYS A 210 9.19 7.36 -25.96
N ALA A 211 8.56 6.34 -25.36
CA ALA A 211 7.29 5.80 -25.86
C ALA A 211 6.14 6.82 -25.79
N LEU A 212 6.02 7.55 -24.68
CA LEU A 212 5.00 8.59 -24.48
C LEU A 212 5.20 9.74 -25.48
N ASN A 213 6.45 10.21 -25.67
CA ASN A 213 6.78 11.25 -26.63
C ASN A 213 6.47 10.83 -28.08
N LYS A 214 6.69 9.56 -28.41
CA LYS A 214 6.43 9.04 -29.76
C LYS A 214 4.94 8.88 -30.06
N ALA A 215 4.18 8.33 -29.12
CA ALA A 215 2.80 7.91 -29.36
C ALA A 215 1.74 8.90 -28.87
N ILE A 216 1.96 9.59 -27.75
CA ILE A 216 0.95 10.41 -27.07
C ILE A 216 1.11 11.89 -27.41
N VAL A 217 2.32 12.45 -27.28
CA VAL A 217 2.54 13.90 -27.51
C VAL A 217 1.98 14.42 -28.84
N PRO A 218 2.08 13.69 -29.98
CA PRO A 218 1.47 14.13 -31.24
C PRO A 218 -0.05 14.29 -31.18
N GLN A 219 -0.73 13.60 -30.24
CA GLN A 219 -2.17 13.64 -30.05
C GLN A 219 -2.60 14.76 -29.08
N LEU A 220 -1.68 15.37 -28.33
CA LEU A 220 -1.97 16.41 -27.32
C LEU A 220 -2.09 17.82 -27.90
N ARG A 221 -2.45 17.96 -29.19
CA ARG A 221 -2.81 19.24 -29.82
C ARG A 221 -1.77 20.37 -29.67
N GLY A 222 -0.48 20.01 -29.55
CA GLY A 222 0.63 20.96 -29.40
C GLY A 222 1.04 21.27 -27.96
N GLN A 223 0.40 20.68 -26.94
CA GLN A 223 0.92 20.72 -25.57
C GLN A 223 2.23 19.94 -25.48
N ARG A 224 3.18 20.52 -24.75
CA ARG A 224 4.39 19.82 -24.29
C ARG A 224 4.08 19.12 -22.97
N ILE A 225 4.85 18.08 -22.65
CA ILE A 225 4.76 17.38 -21.38
C ILE A 225 6.03 17.66 -20.56
N ILE A 226 5.87 17.96 -19.27
CA ILE A 226 6.94 17.95 -18.27
C ILE A 226 6.88 16.62 -17.53
N TYR A 227 7.97 15.86 -17.58
CA TYR A 227 8.08 14.57 -16.91
C TYR A 227 8.69 14.72 -15.51
N THR A 228 8.07 14.04 -14.53
CA THR A 228 8.54 13.91 -13.15
C THR A 228 8.51 12.44 -12.76
N VAL A 229 9.48 12.01 -11.94
CA VAL A 229 9.55 10.63 -11.42
C VAL A 229 9.28 10.62 -9.92
N GLU A 230 8.54 9.62 -9.44
CA GLU A 230 8.27 9.33 -8.02
C GLU A 230 8.87 7.99 -7.56
#